data_AF-A0A4V1SIZ5-F1
#
_entry.id   AF-A0A4V1SIZ5-F1
#
_cell.length_a   1.000
_cell.length_b   1.000
_cell.length_c   1.000
_cell.angle_alpha   90.00
_cell.angle_beta   90.00
_cell.angle_gamma   90.00
#
_symmetry.space_group_name_H-M   'P 1'
#
loop_
_entity.id
_entity.type
_entity.pdbx_description
1 polymer ?
#
loop_
_entity_poly.entity_id
_entity_poly.type
_entity_poly.pdbx_seq_one_letter_code
_entity_poly.pdbx_strand_id
1 'polypeptide(L)'
;MSLPFINRELSWLEFNQRVLNEALRSDLPLLERVKFLAITASNLDEFFQVRVGSLMLLRRSGRKSPDPSGLTPVQQLTEIKKRMQRMIEDQYGLFTKVLCP
;
A
#
# COMPACT_ATOMS: atom_id res chain seq x y z
N MET A 1 -8.73 12.14 -22.50
CA MET A 1 -8.89 10.68 -22.47
C MET A 1 -8.19 10.15 -21.24
N SER A 2 -8.88 9.38 -20.39
CA SER A 2 -8.21 8.62 -19.33
C SER A 2 -7.42 7.48 -19.97
N LEU A 3 -6.20 7.24 -19.50
CA LEU A 3 -5.44 6.07 -19.91
C LEU A 3 -6.16 4.81 -19.41
N PRO A 4 -6.19 3.71 -20.19
CA PRO A 4 -6.97 2.51 -19.86
C PRO A 4 -6.38 1.67 -18.72
N PHE A 5 -5.26 2.09 -18.12
CA PHE A 5 -4.53 1.32 -17.11
C PHE A 5 -4.44 2.07 -15.78
N ILE A 6 -4.64 1.31 -14.70
CA ILE A 6 -4.37 1.77 -13.32
C ILE A 6 -2.88 1.53 -13.02
N ASN A 7 -2.26 2.44 -12.26
CA ASN A 7 -0.88 2.25 -11.82
C ASN A 7 -0.76 0.95 -11.01
N ARG A 8 0.22 0.13 -11.38
CA ARG A 8 0.45 -1.20 -10.79
C ARG A 8 0.70 -1.15 -9.29
N GLU A 9 1.49 -0.18 -8.83
CA GLU A 9 1.90 -0.10 -7.43
C GLU A 9 0.77 0.42 -6.54
N LEU A 10 -0.03 1.36 -7.04
CA LEU A 10 -1.26 1.79 -6.36
C LEU A 10 -2.29 0.65 -6.29
N SER A 11 -2.46 -0.11 -7.38
CA SER A 11 -3.33 -1.29 -7.38
C SER A 11 -2.90 -2.34 -6.35
N TRP A 12 -1.58 -2.53 -6.17
CA TRP A 12 -1.04 -3.40 -5.13
C TRP A 12 -1.36 -2.89 -3.71
N LEU A 13 -1.27 -1.58 -3.46
CA LEU A 13 -1.67 -1.00 -2.17
C LEU A 13 -3.16 -1.23 -1.88
N GLU A 14 -4.04 -1.13 -2.88
CA GLU A 14 -5.45 -1.44 -2.70
C GLU A 14 -5.70 -2.93 -2.46
N PHE A 15 -4.88 -3.81 -3.02
CA PHE A 15 -4.90 -5.22 -2.64
C PHE A 15 -4.56 -5.39 -1.16
N ASN A 16 -3.48 -4.78 -0.68
CA ASN A 16 -3.08 -4.91 0.72
C ASN A 16 -4.12 -4.26 1.67
N GLN A 17 -4.81 -3.20 1.24
CA GLN A 17 -5.95 -2.65 1.99
C GLN A 17 -7.09 -3.65 2.16
N ARG A 18 -7.42 -4.43 1.11
CA ARG A 18 -8.44 -5.48 1.25
C ARG A 18 -8.04 -6.53 2.27
N VAL A 19 -6.75 -6.87 2.35
CA VAL A 19 -6.24 -7.76 3.41
C VAL A 19 -6.39 -7.12 4.80
N LEU A 20 -6.16 -5.81 4.93
CA LEU A 20 -6.37 -5.09 6.19
C LEU A 20 -7.84 -5.08 6.60
N ASN A 21 -8.75 -4.97 5.63
CA ASN A 21 -10.18 -4.98 5.89
C ASN A 21 -10.69 -6.31 6.48
N GLU A 22 -9.99 -7.44 6.26
CA GLU A 22 -10.32 -8.70 6.94
C GLU A 22 -10.17 -8.58 8.46
N ALA A 23 -9.31 -7.70 8.97
CA ALA A 23 -9.19 -7.45 10.41
C ALA A 23 -10.37 -6.67 11.01
N LEU A 24 -11.23 -6.06 10.18
CA LEU A 24 -12.47 -5.39 10.63
C LEU A 24 -13.64 -6.35 10.83
N ARG A 25 -13.52 -7.59 10.35
CA ARG A 25 -14.58 -8.60 10.42
C ARG A 25 -14.81 -9.07 11.86
N SER A 26 -15.96 -8.72 12.43
CA SER A 26 -16.36 -9.09 13.78
C SER A 26 -16.75 -10.56 13.93
N ASP A 27 -16.95 -11.26 12.83
CA ASP A 27 -17.22 -12.70 12.78
C ASP A 27 -15.95 -13.57 12.89
N LEU A 28 -14.75 -12.95 12.90
CA LEU A 28 -13.48 -13.65 13.09
C LEU A 28 -13.00 -13.57 14.55
N PRO A 29 -12.34 -14.62 15.08
CA PRO A 29 -11.66 -14.56 16.37
C PRO A 29 -10.64 -13.42 16.43
N LEU A 30 -10.49 -12.79 17.60
CA LEU A 30 -9.61 -11.62 17.78
C LEU A 30 -8.18 -11.88 17.27
N LEU A 31 -7.62 -13.05 17.56
CA LEU A 31 -6.26 -13.39 17.12
C LEU A 31 -6.13 -13.44 15.59
N GLU A 32 -7.14 -13.93 14.87
CA GLU A 32 -7.13 -13.96 13.40
C GLU A 32 -7.15 -12.53 12.83
N ARG A 33 -7.91 -11.63 13.45
CA ARG A 33 -7.95 -10.21 13.07
C ARG A 33 -6.60 -9.53 13.31
N VAL A 34 -5.95 -9.82 14.44
CA VAL A 34 -4.58 -9.32 14.72
C VAL A 34 -3.56 -9.89 13.72
N LYS A 35 -3.70 -11.16 13.31
CA LYS A 35 -2.85 -11.73 12.26
C LYS A 35 -3.01 -11.00 10.93
N PHE A 36 -4.23 -10.66 10.51
CA PHE A 36 -4.43 -9.86 9.29
C PHE A 36 -3.75 -8.49 9.37
N LEU A 37 -3.86 -7.80 10.52
CA LEU A 37 -3.11 -6.56 10.75
C LEU A 37 -1.58 -6.79 10.59
N ALA A 38 -1.02 -7.82 11.22
CA ALA A 38 0.41 -8.14 11.13
C ALA A 38 0.84 -8.50 9.69
N ILE A 39 0.03 -9.29 8.98
CA ILE A 39 0.27 -9.64 7.57
C ILE A 39 0.34 -8.38 6.71
N THR A 40 -0.58 -7.44 6.89
CA THR A 40 -0.57 -6.21 6.09
C THR A 40 0.65 -5.34 6.33
N ALA A 41 1.18 -5.31 7.56
CA ALA A 41 2.42 -4.63 7.89
C ALA A 41 3.63 -5.31 7.21
N SER A 42 3.73 -6.65 7.32
CA SER A 42 4.80 -7.41 6.67
C SER A 42 4.78 -7.24 5.14
N ASN A 43 3.59 -7.27 4.53
CA ASN A 43 3.44 -7.02 3.10
C ASN A 43 3.93 -5.62 2.72
N LEU A 44 3.63 -4.61 3.55
CA LEU A 44 4.02 -3.22 3.29
C LEU A 44 5.55 -3.06 3.36
N ASP A 45 6.21 -3.76 4.26
CA ASP A 45 7.68 -3.80 4.35
C ASP A 45 8.29 -4.38 3.06
N GLU A 46 7.79 -5.51 2.57
CA GLU A 46 8.25 -6.12 1.31
C GLU A 46 8.01 -5.18 0.12
N PHE A 47 6.82 -4.56 0.05
CA PHE A 47 6.50 -3.58 -0.98
C PHE A 47 7.48 -2.41 -0.97
N PHE A 48 7.85 -1.91 0.21
CA PHE A 48 8.79 -0.81 0.31
C PHE A 48 10.19 -1.22 -0.14
N GLN A 49 10.68 -2.37 0.30
CA GLN A 49 12.01 -2.87 -0.07
C GLN A 49 12.12 -3.14 -1.57
N VAL A 50 11.12 -3.78 -2.17
CA VAL A 50 11.16 -4.22 -3.57
C VAL A 50 10.65 -3.14 -4.52
N ARG A 51 9.40 -2.69 -4.36
CA ARG A 51 8.72 -1.82 -5.33
C ARG A 51 9.20 -0.38 -5.21
N VAL A 52 9.19 0.18 -4.00
CA VAL A 52 9.67 1.56 -3.78
C VAL A 52 11.17 1.65 -4.04
N GLY A 53 11.95 0.65 -3.61
CA GLY A 53 13.37 0.53 -3.93
C GLY A 53 13.66 0.60 -5.44
N SER A 54 12.91 -0.16 -6.24
CA SER A 54 13.03 -0.15 -7.71
C SER A 54 12.69 1.21 -8.33
N LEU A 55 11.61 1.85 -7.89
CA LEU A 55 11.23 3.19 -8.36
C LEU A 55 12.27 4.26 -7.98
N MET A 56 12.87 4.14 -6.80
CA MET A 56 13.95 5.02 -6.35
C MET A 56 15.20 4.90 -7.24
N LEU A 57 15.53 3.68 -7.68
CA LEU A 57 16.62 3.45 -8.63
C LEU A 57 16.32 4.11 -9.99
N LEU A 58 15.10 3.95 -10.51
CA LEU A 58 14.67 4.60 -11.77
C LEU A 58 14.69 6.13 -11.66
N ARG A 59 14.31 6.67 -10.51
CA ARG A 59 14.42 8.10 -10.24
C ARG A 59 15.87 8.56 -10.26
N ARG A 60 16.78 7.82 -9.59
CA ARG A 60 18.21 8.14 -9.52
C ARG A 60 18.90 8.06 -10.88
N SER A 61 18.46 7.16 -11.77
CA SER A 61 18.98 7.09 -13.15
C SER A 61 18.45 8.21 -14.06
N GLY A 62 17.59 9.09 -13.56
CA GLY A 62 17.03 10.20 -14.33
C GLY A 62 15.95 9.79 -15.34
N ARG A 63 15.41 8.56 -15.25
CA ARG A 63 14.36 8.09 -16.15
C ARG A 63 13.08 8.91 -15.94
N LYS A 64 12.59 9.52 -17.02
CA LYS A 64 11.35 10.31 -17.04
C LYS A 64 10.20 9.68 -17.83
N SER A 65 10.43 8.52 -18.47
CA SER A 65 9.36 7.83 -19.19
C SER A 65 8.23 7.47 -18.24
N PRO A 66 6.98 7.84 -18.55
CA PRO A 66 5.82 7.35 -17.82
C PRO A 66 5.67 5.83 -17.95
N ASP A 67 4.97 5.22 -17.00
CA ASP A 67 4.46 3.86 -17.12
C ASP A 67 3.16 3.83 -17.98
N PRO A 68 2.54 2.65 -18.22
CA PRO A 68 1.28 2.57 -18.97
C PRO A 68 0.10 3.34 -18.35
N SER A 69 0.17 3.69 -17.06
CA SER A 69 -0.82 4.54 -16.38
C SER A 69 -0.56 6.04 -16.57
N GLY A 70 0.54 6.41 -17.23
CA GLY A 70 0.92 7.80 -17.50
C GLY A 70 1.71 8.46 -16.38
N LEU A 71 2.15 7.72 -15.37
CA LEU A 71 2.90 8.26 -14.25
C LEU A 71 4.40 8.05 -14.42
N THR A 72 5.17 9.14 -14.34
CA THR A 72 6.63 9.07 -14.22
C THR A 72 7.06 8.46 -12.88
N PRO A 73 8.29 7.93 -12.73
CA PRO A 73 8.75 7.36 -11.47
C PRO A 73 8.60 8.32 -10.27
N VAL A 74 8.83 9.62 -10.46
CA VAL A 74 8.65 10.64 -9.42
C VAL A 74 7.19 10.80 -9.02
N GLN A 75 6.28 10.82 -10.00
CA GLN A 75 4.84 10.90 -9.74
C GLN A 75 4.34 9.64 -9.04
N GLN A 76 4.79 8.45 -9.47
CA GLN A 76 4.46 7.19 -8.79
C GLN A 76 4.89 7.21 -7.32
N LEU A 77 6.14 7.58 -7.03
CA LEU A 77 6.63 7.71 -5.65
C LEU A 77 5.79 8.71 -4.82
N THR A 78 5.35 9.79 -5.44
CA THR A 78 4.53 10.81 -4.79
C THR A 78 3.15 10.26 -4.42
N GLU A 79 2.48 9.58 -5.36
CA GLU A 79 1.15 9.01 -5.11
C GLU A 79 1.21 7.81 -4.16
N ILE A 80 2.24 6.96 -4.29
CA ILE A 80 2.50 5.86 -3.35
C ILE A 80 2.67 6.40 -1.93
N LYS A 81 3.48 7.44 -1.73
CA LYS A 81 3.67 8.03 -0.40
C LYS A 81 2.34 8.49 0.22
N LYS A 82 1.52 9.22 -0.54
CA LYS A 82 0.21 9.68 -0.07
C LYS A 82 -0.71 8.52 0.32
N ARG A 83 -0.73 7.45 -0.50
CA ARG A 83 -1.60 6.30 -0.23
C ARG A 83 -1.11 5.45 0.94
N MET A 84 0.20 5.27 1.06
CA MET A 84 0.82 4.57 2.19
C MET A 84 0.56 5.28 3.51
N GLN A 85 0.62 6.61 3.56
CA GLN A 85 0.30 7.38 4.78
C GLN A 85 -1.12 7.07 5.27
N ARG A 86 -2.11 7.09 4.37
CA ARG A 86 -3.49 6.69 4.70
C ARG A 86 -3.58 5.23 5.19
N MET A 87 -2.87 4.31 4.54
CA MET A 87 -2.88 2.90 4.96
C MET A 87 -2.31 2.71 6.37
N ILE A 88 -1.24 3.43 6.70
CA ILE A 88 -0.64 3.41 8.03
C ILE A 88 -1.63 4.00 9.05
N GLU A 89 -2.27 5.13 8.76
CA GLU A 89 -3.32 5.71 9.61
C GLU A 89 -4.45 4.70 9.87
N ASP A 90 -4.89 3.97 8.85
CA ASP A 90 -5.91 2.91 8.98
C ASP A 90 -5.42 1.77 9.89
N GLN A 91 -4.17 1.31 9.74
CA GLN A 91 -3.58 0.24 10.58
C GLN A 91 -3.53 0.66 12.05
N TYR A 92 -3.04 1.86 12.34
CA TYR A 92 -2.97 2.39 13.71
C TYR A 92 -4.36 2.62 14.30
N GLY A 93 -5.29 3.15 13.50
CA GLY A 93 -6.68 3.35 13.90
C GLY A 93 -7.36 2.04 14.25
N LEU A 94 -7.20 1.00 13.42
CA LEU A 94 -7.72 -0.33 13.68
C LEU A 94 -7.14 -0.92 14.98
N PHE A 95 -5.82 -0.85 15.16
CA PHE A 95 -5.18 -1.38 16.36
C PHE A 95 -5.71 -0.71 17.64
N THR A 96 -5.66 0.62 17.67
CA THR A 96 -5.95 1.41 18.88
C THR A 96 -7.43 1.57 19.21
N LYS A 97 -8.32 1.55 18.21
CA LYS A 97 -9.75 1.82 18.42
C LYS A 97 -10.62 0.58 18.35
N VAL A 98 -10.12 -0.53 17.80
CA VAL A 98 -10.94 -1.71 17.50
C VAL A 98 -10.36 -2.99 18.12
N LEU A 99 -9.05 -3.22 18.02
CA LEU A 99 -8.44 -4.49 18.46
C LEU A 99 -7.90 -4.45 19.89
N CYS A 100 -7.49 -3.28 20.38
CA CYS A 100 -7.00 -3.08 21.74
C CYS A 100 -7.70 -1.87 22.39
N PRO A 101 -9.01 -1.98 22.67
CA PRO A 101 -9.76 -0.93 23.37
C PRO A 101 -9.39 -0.83 24.85
#